data_AF-A0A3N9NV97-F1
#
_entry.id   AF-A0A3N9NV97-F1
#
_cell.length_a   1.000
_cell.length_b   1.000
_cell.length_c   1.000
_cell.angle_alpha   90.00
_cell.angle_beta   90.00
_cell.angle_gamma   90.00
#
_symmetry.space_group_name_H-M   'P 1'
#
loop_
_entity.id
_entity.type
_entity.pdbx_description
1 polymer ?
#
loop_
_entity_poly.entity_id
_entity_poly.type
_entity_poly.pdbx_seq_one_letter_code
_entity_poly.pdbx_strand_id
1 'polypeptide(L)'
;MLLKHFFIGKIAHSSYILAGKNSCAVIDPQRDVDLYITQARALGVEISHILQTHLHADFVSGHIDLAKKTGAKIYVAKSAQCRFDHVALAEGDVIELEDMLLQVLETPGHTPEHLSYVVIDKSRSDSPVGVFVGDTLFVGDVGRPDLFPDMADELAGKLYHSLHDKLLKLPDYVEVYPAHGAGSLCGRAMGAKWRSTIGYERLFNSALQIKDKSEFIESLTQDMPPAPDHFSRCSDINRQGPAQLADLAIMEELSAAMFKERLRNHDLLVLDTRSYHAYAGQHIAGAWHLDLNGNFPTFAGWVLPTDNDILLVADDYKKALQANTWAQRVGVDRIVGYLDGGMSAWAVAGFRTSGLKLISAEDLHDMITGGTDFVLLDVRAPLEYAENHINGAINIPVADLRTRHDELNRDKTTVLICSSGNRSSLGASILEQHGFVDIYNVAGGMTGYSAAGYTRECRACVNPHGSRYFTNFSQVLKHWDVE
;
A
#
# COMPACT_ATOMS: atom_id res chain seq x y z
N MET A 1 17.63 23.42 12.56
CA MET A 1 16.67 22.46 11.98
C MET A 1 17.34 21.13 11.67
N LEU A 2 16.73 20.01 12.05
CA LEU A 2 17.09 18.65 11.60
C LEU A 2 15.86 18.01 10.94
N LEU A 3 16.07 17.31 9.82
CA LEU A 3 15.03 16.55 9.15
C LEU A 3 15.43 15.07 9.10
N LYS A 4 14.56 14.19 9.58
CA LYS A 4 14.71 12.74 9.50
C LYS A 4 13.55 12.16 8.72
N HIS A 5 13.86 11.43 7.66
CA HIS A 5 12.88 10.71 6.83
C HIS A 5 12.78 9.24 7.25
N PHE A 6 11.56 8.71 7.16
CA PHE A 6 11.22 7.32 7.35
C PHE A 6 10.41 6.85 6.13
N PHE A 7 10.77 5.69 5.61
CA PHE A 7 10.08 5.09 4.46
C PHE A 7 9.65 3.67 4.79
N ILE A 8 8.40 3.35 4.46
CA ILE A 8 7.81 2.04 4.71
C ILE A 8 7.41 1.38 3.38
N GLY A 9 8.20 0.37 2.97
CA GLY A 9 8.24 -0.05 1.57
C GLY A 9 6.97 -0.64 0.96
N LYS A 10 6.14 -1.37 1.72
CA LYS A 10 4.98 -2.07 1.10
C LYS A 10 3.83 -1.15 0.70
N ILE A 11 3.63 -0.07 1.44
CA ILE A 11 2.67 0.99 1.10
C ILE A 11 3.39 2.20 0.46
N ALA A 12 4.72 2.14 0.38
CA ALA A 12 5.59 3.19 -0.17
C ALA A 12 5.35 4.60 0.42
N HIS A 13 5.02 4.63 1.72
CA HIS A 13 4.72 5.83 2.48
C HIS A 13 5.99 6.44 3.09
N SER A 14 6.03 7.77 3.11
CA SER A 14 7.06 8.64 3.66
C SER A 14 6.51 9.46 4.80
N SER A 15 7.20 9.40 5.93
CA SER A 15 6.90 10.23 7.10
C SER A 15 8.18 10.89 7.59
N TYR A 16 8.02 11.98 8.35
CA TYR A 16 9.14 12.84 8.68
C TYR A 16 9.13 13.26 10.15
N ILE A 17 10.32 13.36 10.74
CA ILE A 17 10.55 14.17 11.93
C ILE A 17 11.25 15.45 11.49
N LEU A 18 10.62 16.60 11.77
CA LEU A 18 11.22 17.92 11.68
C LEU A 18 11.54 18.39 13.11
N ALA A 19 12.82 18.48 13.46
CA ALA A 19 13.28 18.77 14.80
C ALA A 19 13.96 20.14 14.92
N GLY A 20 13.57 20.86 15.97
CA GLY A 20 14.28 22.01 16.52
C GLY A 20 15.37 21.55 17.49
N LYS A 21 15.64 22.39 18.48
CA LYS A 21 16.59 22.14 19.55
C LYS A 21 16.02 21.25 20.65
N ASN A 22 14.78 21.48 21.07
CA ASN A 22 14.17 20.78 22.21
C ASN A 22 12.91 20.00 21.82
N SER A 23 12.27 20.35 20.71
CA SER A 23 10.99 19.81 20.28
C SER A 23 10.97 19.50 18.79
N CYS A 24 10.04 18.64 18.38
CA CYS A 24 9.87 18.25 16.99
C CYS A 24 8.40 18.04 16.58
N ALA A 25 8.19 18.09 15.27
CA ALA A 25 6.97 17.70 14.59
C ALA A 25 7.16 16.33 13.93
N VAL A 26 6.13 15.48 13.98
CA VAL A 26 6.00 14.29 13.12
C VAL A 26 4.98 14.59 12.03
N ILE A 27 5.38 14.46 10.77
CA ILE A 27 4.52 14.69 9.60
C ILE A 27 4.11 13.33 9.04
N ASP A 28 2.81 13.14 8.88
CA ASP A 28 2.14 11.94 8.36
C ASP A 28 2.59 10.62 9.05
N PRO A 29 2.45 10.49 10.39
CA PRO A 29 2.85 9.27 11.09
C PRO A 29 2.14 8.01 10.59
N GLN A 30 2.94 6.96 10.36
CA GLN A 30 2.45 5.59 10.18
C GLN A 30 1.78 5.07 11.45
N ARG A 31 0.97 4.01 11.32
CA ARG A 31 0.16 3.43 12.40
C ARG A 31 0.95 3.06 13.66
N ASP A 32 2.07 2.37 13.52
CA ASP A 32 2.95 1.95 14.60
C ASP A 32 3.99 3.04 14.90
N VAL A 33 3.74 3.79 15.97
CA VAL A 33 4.39 5.09 16.22
C VAL A 33 5.68 5.03 17.05
N ASP A 34 6.03 3.85 17.58
CA ASP A 34 7.13 3.71 18.54
C ASP A 34 8.50 4.05 17.92
N LEU A 35 8.64 3.94 16.60
CA LEU A 35 9.85 4.34 15.89
C LEU A 35 10.09 5.85 15.97
N TYR A 36 9.04 6.68 15.93
CA TYR A 36 9.15 8.13 16.04
C TYR A 36 9.55 8.52 17.45
N ILE A 37 8.91 7.91 18.45
CA ILE A 37 9.21 8.13 19.88
C ILE A 37 10.65 7.73 20.19
N THR A 38 11.09 6.58 19.68
CA THR A 38 12.48 6.11 19.83
C THR A 38 13.47 7.08 19.17
N GLN A 39 13.16 7.55 17.95
CA GLN A 39 14.01 8.50 17.26
C GLN A 39 14.07 9.87 17.97
N ALA A 40 12.94 10.38 18.46
CA ALA A 40 12.88 11.64 19.19
C ALA A 40 13.70 11.58 20.49
N ARG A 41 13.59 10.48 21.23
CA ARG A 41 14.45 10.21 22.41
C ARG A 41 15.93 10.19 22.06
N ALA A 42 16.31 9.52 20.97
CA ALA A 42 17.69 9.47 20.52
C ALA A 42 18.23 10.85 20.09
N LEU A 43 17.37 11.73 19.60
CA LEU A 43 17.70 13.12 19.27
C LEU A 43 17.66 14.06 20.48
N GLY A 44 17.14 13.61 21.63
CA GLY A 44 16.97 14.45 22.82
C GLY A 44 15.87 15.51 22.66
N VAL A 45 14.85 15.25 21.85
CA VAL A 45 13.74 16.19 21.58
C VAL A 45 12.38 15.60 21.95
N GLU A 46 11.44 16.47 22.28
CA GLU A 46 10.04 16.13 22.58
C GLU A 46 9.16 16.23 21.32
N ILE A 47 8.34 15.20 21.06
CA ILE A 47 7.33 15.27 20.00
C ILE A 47 6.17 16.13 20.53
N SER A 48 6.03 17.35 20.01
CA SER A 48 5.00 18.31 20.44
C SER A 48 3.92 18.53 19.36
N HIS A 49 4.24 18.23 18.10
CA HIS A 49 3.34 18.45 16.96
C HIS A 49 3.19 17.17 16.13
N ILE A 50 1.96 16.89 15.70
CA ILE A 50 1.63 15.82 14.75
C ILE A 50 0.86 16.47 13.60
N LEU A 51 1.44 16.50 12.40
CA LEU A 51 0.85 17.14 11.24
C LEU A 51 0.34 16.07 10.28
N GLN A 52 -0.90 16.21 9.83
CA GLN A 52 -1.46 15.45 8.72
C GLN A 52 -1.52 16.34 7.49
N THR A 53 -0.94 15.93 6.37
CA THR A 53 -1.13 16.63 5.09
C THR A 53 -2.55 16.45 4.58
N HIS A 54 -3.11 15.25 4.73
CA HIS A 54 -4.48 14.91 4.33
C HIS A 54 -5.00 13.68 5.08
N LEU A 55 -6.25 13.30 4.83
CA LEU A 55 -6.82 12.04 5.30
C LEU A 55 -6.35 10.87 4.42
N HIS A 56 -5.22 10.27 4.78
CA HIS A 56 -4.60 9.15 4.06
C HIS A 56 -5.62 8.05 3.72
N ALA A 57 -5.55 7.55 2.48
CA ALA A 57 -6.50 6.58 1.95
C ALA A 57 -5.90 5.16 1.90
N ASP A 58 -4.60 5.03 1.78
CA ASP A 58 -3.93 3.73 1.62
C ASP A 58 -3.51 3.09 2.96
N PHE A 59 -3.49 3.86 4.05
CA PHE A 59 -3.21 3.37 5.41
C PHE A 59 -3.96 4.11 6.52
N VAL A 60 -4.03 3.49 7.69
CA VAL A 60 -4.53 4.08 8.93
C VAL A 60 -3.40 4.82 9.64
N SER A 61 -3.54 6.13 9.83
CA SER A 61 -2.49 6.96 10.41
C SER A 61 -2.37 6.77 11.93
N GLY A 62 -1.15 6.85 12.45
CA GLY A 62 -0.84 6.73 13.88
C GLY A 62 -1.07 8.00 14.69
N HIS A 63 -1.74 9.03 14.17
CA HIS A 63 -1.87 10.32 14.84
C HIS A 63 -2.53 10.22 16.22
N ILE A 64 -3.56 9.37 16.41
CA ILE A 64 -4.22 9.15 17.70
C ILE A 64 -3.29 8.45 18.71
N ASP A 65 -2.66 7.34 18.30
CA ASP A 65 -1.72 6.60 19.15
C ASP A 65 -0.52 7.47 19.56
N LEU A 66 0.02 8.25 18.62
CA LEU A 66 1.16 9.13 18.88
C LEU A 66 0.76 10.25 19.85
N ALA A 67 -0.38 10.93 19.61
CA ALA A 67 -0.89 11.97 20.49
C ALA A 67 -1.13 11.43 21.91
N LYS A 68 -1.70 10.22 22.04
CA LYS A 68 -1.91 9.59 23.33
C LYS A 68 -0.60 9.32 24.08
N LYS A 69 0.42 8.81 23.37
CA LYS A 69 1.70 8.41 23.97
C LYS A 69 2.60 9.59 24.31
N THR A 70 2.46 10.74 23.65
CA THR A 70 3.37 11.89 23.82
C THR A 70 2.71 13.14 24.38
N GLY A 71 1.38 13.27 24.28
CA GLY A 71 0.67 14.51 24.60
C GLY A 71 0.76 15.59 23.49
N ALA A 72 1.32 15.24 22.33
CA ALA A 72 1.44 16.15 21.19
C ALA A 72 0.07 16.57 20.63
N LYS A 73 0.01 17.78 20.08
CA LYS A 73 -1.19 18.27 19.39
C LYS A 73 -1.25 17.75 17.96
N ILE A 74 -2.45 17.38 17.52
CA ILE A 74 -2.72 16.99 16.14
C ILE A 74 -3.15 18.22 15.34
N TYR A 75 -2.57 18.40 14.16
CA TYR A 75 -2.82 19.48 13.23
C TYR A 75 -3.33 18.88 11.92
N VAL A 76 -4.51 19.32 11.48
CA VAL A 76 -5.19 18.83 10.29
C VAL A 76 -6.08 19.92 9.70
N ALA A 77 -6.40 19.82 8.42
CA ALA A 77 -7.25 20.77 7.73
C ALA A 77 -8.62 20.92 8.40
N LYS A 78 -9.09 22.15 8.53
CA LYS A 78 -10.44 22.47 9.00
C LYS A 78 -11.52 21.86 8.11
N SER A 79 -11.28 21.80 6.80
CA SER A 79 -12.16 21.18 5.81
C SER A 79 -12.23 19.65 5.95
N ALA A 80 -11.30 19.02 6.68
CA ALA A 80 -11.34 17.59 6.97
C ALA A 80 -12.47 17.19 7.92
N GLN A 81 -13.03 18.13 8.70
CA GLN A 81 -14.15 17.86 9.62
C GLN A 81 -13.89 16.64 10.53
N CYS A 82 -12.67 16.52 11.04
CA CYS A 82 -12.25 15.44 11.93
C CYS A 82 -13.08 15.39 13.22
N ARG A 83 -13.30 14.18 13.76
CA ARG A 83 -14.17 13.94 14.93
C ARG A 83 -13.42 13.72 16.25
N PHE A 84 -12.13 14.04 16.27
CA PHE A 84 -11.25 13.99 17.44
C PHE A 84 -10.72 15.38 17.76
N ASP A 85 -10.09 15.56 18.93
CA ASP A 85 -9.50 16.85 19.33
C ASP A 85 -8.28 17.18 18.46
N HIS A 86 -8.28 18.35 17.83
CA HIS A 86 -7.24 18.79 16.91
C HIS A 86 -7.20 20.31 16.77
N VAL A 87 -6.07 20.82 16.30
CA VAL A 87 -5.91 22.18 15.79
C VAL A 87 -6.33 22.18 14.32
N ALA A 88 -7.47 22.82 14.04
CA ALA A 88 -8.01 22.96 12.69
C ALA A 88 -7.27 24.08 11.94
N LEU A 89 -6.67 23.73 10.80
CA LEU A 89 -5.86 24.63 9.97
C LEU A 89 -6.59 25.06 8.69
N ALA A 90 -6.31 26.27 8.24
CA ALA A 90 -6.75 26.82 6.95
C ALA A 90 -5.58 27.50 6.22
N GLU A 91 -5.82 27.87 4.96
CA GLU A 91 -4.87 28.65 4.16
C GLU A 91 -4.32 29.87 4.92
N GLY A 92 -2.99 30.02 4.93
CA GLY A 92 -2.31 31.17 5.53
C GLY A 92 -2.06 31.05 7.03
N ASP A 93 -2.58 30.03 7.70
CA ASP A 93 -2.22 29.74 9.09
C ASP A 93 -0.72 29.43 9.21
N VAL A 94 -0.17 29.68 10.40
CA VAL A 94 1.24 29.42 10.71
C VAL A 94 1.35 28.58 11.96
N ILE A 95 2.13 27.51 11.88
CA ILE A 95 2.50 26.67 13.03
C ILE A 95 3.92 27.04 13.42
N GLU A 96 4.12 27.40 14.68
CA GLU A 96 5.43 27.72 15.25
C GLU A 96 6.05 26.47 15.87
N LEU A 97 7.30 26.17 15.49
CA LEU A 97 8.12 25.12 16.10
C LEU A 97 9.50 25.71 16.40
N GLU A 98 9.62 26.33 17.57
CA GLU A 98 10.83 27.07 17.97
C GLU A 98 11.24 28.12 16.93
N ASP A 99 12.46 28.04 16.40
CA ASP A 99 12.98 28.94 15.36
C ASP A 99 12.45 28.61 13.95
N MET A 100 11.49 27.69 13.82
CA MET A 100 10.89 27.31 12.54
C MET A 100 9.44 27.76 12.46
N LEU A 101 9.05 28.20 11.27
CA LEU A 101 7.66 28.49 10.91
C LEU A 101 7.22 27.52 9.82
N LEU A 102 6.06 26.89 10.01
CA LEU A 102 5.40 26.10 8.98
C LEU A 102 4.15 26.86 8.51
N GLN A 103 4.25 27.44 7.31
CA GLN A 103 3.13 28.12 6.66
C GLN A 103 2.22 27.10 5.98
N VAL A 104 0.92 27.21 6.22
CA VAL A 104 -0.08 26.31 5.68
C VAL A 104 -0.57 26.81 4.32
N LEU A 105 -0.47 25.94 3.32
CA LEU A 105 -1.11 26.11 2.02
C LEU A 105 -2.20 25.06 1.86
N GLU A 106 -3.43 25.46 1.55
CA GLU A 106 -4.44 24.52 1.07
C GLU A 106 -4.07 24.09 -0.35
N THR A 107 -3.83 22.81 -0.55
CA THR A 107 -3.40 22.25 -1.84
C THR A 107 -4.33 21.13 -2.29
N PRO A 108 -5.66 21.38 -2.37
CA PRO A 108 -6.62 20.36 -2.76
C PRO A 108 -6.33 19.82 -4.16
N GLY A 109 -6.62 18.54 -4.34
CA GLY A 109 -6.36 17.85 -5.59
C GLY A 109 -6.39 16.35 -5.41
N HIS A 110 -5.41 15.82 -4.67
CA HIS A 110 -5.45 14.41 -4.27
C HIS A 110 -6.66 14.12 -3.37
N THR A 111 -6.84 14.96 -2.35
CA THR A 111 -8.06 15.01 -1.53
C THR A 111 -8.61 16.44 -1.46
N PRO A 112 -9.90 16.62 -1.13
CA PRO A 112 -10.51 17.95 -0.99
C PRO A 112 -9.91 18.80 0.14
N GLU A 113 -9.44 18.17 1.21
CA GLU A 113 -8.92 18.83 2.42
C GLU A 113 -7.39 18.97 2.47
N HIS A 114 -6.69 18.57 1.42
CA HIS A 114 -5.23 18.45 1.41
C HIS A 114 -4.51 19.77 1.75
N LEU A 115 -3.47 19.68 2.58
CA LEU A 115 -2.56 20.76 2.96
C LEU A 115 -1.11 20.47 2.56
N SER A 116 -0.37 21.53 2.29
CA SER A 116 1.09 21.51 2.22
C SER A 116 1.69 22.45 3.27
N TYR A 117 2.82 22.05 3.85
CA TYR A 117 3.48 22.81 4.92
C TYR A 117 4.83 23.35 4.42
N VAL A 118 4.90 24.67 4.20
CA VAL A 118 6.12 25.36 3.77
C VAL A 118 6.96 25.72 5.00
N VAL A 119 8.18 25.21 5.06
CA VAL A 119 9.08 25.35 6.22
C VAL A 119 10.02 26.53 6.02
N ILE A 120 10.11 27.42 7.00
CA ILE A 120 11.08 28.52 7.08
C ILE A 120 11.93 28.30 8.33
N ASP A 121 13.26 28.28 8.18
CA ASP A 121 14.22 28.21 9.29
C ASP A 121 14.75 29.63 9.60
N LYS A 122 14.11 30.29 10.59
CA LYS A 122 14.38 31.68 10.95
C LYS A 122 15.75 31.88 11.56
N SER A 123 16.43 30.80 11.96
CA SER A 123 17.84 30.87 12.40
C SER A 123 18.80 31.17 11.24
N ARG A 124 18.36 30.96 9.99
CA ARG A 124 19.17 31.13 8.77
C ARG A 124 18.63 32.18 7.81
N SER A 125 17.31 32.22 7.58
CA SER A 125 16.70 33.11 6.60
C SER A 125 15.19 33.26 6.81
N ASP A 126 14.61 34.31 6.22
CA ASP A 126 13.16 34.45 6.06
C ASP A 126 12.62 33.67 4.85
N SER A 127 13.51 33.16 4.00
CA SER A 127 13.16 32.35 2.83
C SER A 127 12.83 30.90 3.20
N PRO A 128 11.90 30.25 2.48
CA PRO A 128 11.55 28.85 2.72
C PRO A 128 12.71 27.90 2.38
N VAL A 129 12.88 26.84 3.15
CA VAL A 129 13.92 25.82 2.94
C VAL A 129 13.37 24.54 2.30
N GLY A 130 12.11 24.21 2.59
CA GLY A 130 11.46 23.01 2.04
C GLY A 130 9.94 23.07 2.20
N VAL A 131 9.25 22.13 1.57
CA VAL A 131 7.80 22.00 1.65
C VAL A 131 7.41 20.53 1.77
N PHE A 132 6.60 20.21 2.77
CA PHE A 132 5.90 18.93 2.86
C PHE A 132 4.67 19.01 1.98
N VAL A 133 4.68 18.29 0.87
CA VAL A 133 3.66 18.42 -0.19
C VAL A 133 2.59 17.34 -0.11
N GLY A 134 2.70 16.42 0.86
CA GLY A 134 1.81 15.28 0.98
C GLY A 134 1.74 14.51 -0.34
N ASP A 135 0.52 14.28 -0.80
CA ASP A 135 0.23 13.57 -2.05
C ASP A 135 -0.17 14.50 -3.19
N THR A 136 -0.06 15.82 -3.04
CA THR A 136 -0.33 16.77 -4.14
C THR A 136 0.76 16.73 -5.21
N LEU A 137 2.03 16.65 -4.81
CA LEU A 137 3.18 16.62 -5.71
C LEU A 137 4.13 15.50 -5.31
N PHE A 138 4.55 14.68 -6.27
CA PHE A 138 5.56 13.64 -6.06
C PHE A 138 6.84 13.96 -6.83
N VAL A 139 7.86 13.13 -6.63
CA VAL A 139 9.03 13.13 -7.50
C VAL A 139 8.64 12.52 -8.85
N GLY A 140 8.52 13.36 -9.88
CA GLY A 140 8.21 12.94 -11.25
C GLY A 140 6.73 12.66 -11.54
N ASP A 141 5.82 12.89 -10.58
CA ASP A 141 4.38 12.73 -10.79
C ASP A 141 3.57 13.65 -9.85
N VAL A 142 2.24 13.53 -9.88
CA VAL A 142 1.29 14.26 -9.00
C VAL A 142 0.24 13.30 -8.42
N GLY A 143 -0.47 13.76 -7.39
CA GLY A 143 -1.57 13.02 -6.78
C GLY A 143 -2.68 12.67 -7.77
N ARG A 144 -3.23 11.47 -7.63
CA ARG A 144 -4.41 11.08 -8.39
C ARG A 144 -5.69 11.69 -7.76
N PRO A 145 -6.58 12.33 -8.55
CA PRO A 145 -7.82 12.93 -8.05
C PRO A 145 -9.04 11.99 -8.10
N ASP A 146 -8.92 10.86 -8.78
CA ASP A 146 -10.00 9.91 -9.10
C ASP A 146 -10.37 8.96 -7.95
N LEU A 147 -9.73 9.09 -6.78
CA LEU A 147 -10.16 8.40 -5.55
C LEU A 147 -11.55 8.85 -5.07
N PHE A 148 -12.04 9.98 -5.58
CA PHE A 148 -13.39 10.49 -5.36
C PHE A 148 -14.10 10.56 -6.72
N PRO A 149 -14.66 9.44 -7.22
CA PRO A 149 -15.17 9.36 -8.59
C PRO A 149 -16.20 10.45 -8.94
N ASP A 150 -17.06 10.80 -7.98
CA ASP A 150 -18.10 11.82 -8.17
C ASP A 150 -17.56 13.25 -8.31
N MET A 151 -16.28 13.49 -7.97
CA MET A 151 -15.65 14.81 -7.99
C MET A 151 -14.28 14.81 -8.70
N ALA A 152 -13.95 13.76 -9.45
CA ALA A 152 -12.62 13.57 -10.03
C ALA A 152 -12.17 14.77 -10.89
N ASP A 153 -13.03 15.24 -11.79
CA ASP A 153 -12.75 16.41 -12.65
C ASP A 153 -12.57 17.71 -11.85
N GLU A 154 -13.40 17.91 -10.82
CA GLU A 154 -13.31 19.07 -9.93
C GLU A 154 -11.97 19.06 -9.17
N LEU A 155 -11.61 17.91 -8.62
CA LEU A 155 -10.36 17.71 -7.90
C LEU A 155 -9.15 17.83 -8.80
N ALA A 156 -9.18 17.29 -10.02
CA ALA A 156 -8.14 17.50 -11.02
C ALA A 156 -7.96 18.99 -11.36
N GLY A 157 -9.07 19.72 -11.50
CA GLY A 157 -9.06 21.16 -11.71
C GLY A 157 -8.47 21.93 -10.52
N LYS A 158 -8.76 21.52 -9.29
CA LYS A 158 -8.16 22.08 -8.06
C LYS A 158 -6.68 21.75 -7.96
N LEU A 159 -6.28 20.53 -8.29
CA LEU A 159 -4.90 20.08 -8.31
C LEU A 159 -4.06 20.96 -9.23
N TYR A 160 -4.56 21.28 -10.43
CA TYR A 160 -3.89 22.20 -11.36
C TYR A 160 -3.61 23.56 -10.69
N HIS A 161 -4.58 24.15 -9.99
CA HIS A 161 -4.39 25.43 -9.28
C HIS A 161 -3.42 25.30 -8.10
N SER A 162 -3.54 24.22 -7.30
CA SER A 162 -2.62 23.93 -6.19
C SER A 162 -1.17 23.84 -6.66
N LEU A 163 -0.93 23.23 -7.82
CA LEU A 163 0.40 23.12 -8.43
C LEU A 163 0.86 24.46 -9.02
N HIS A 164 0.11 25.03 -9.97
CA HIS A 164 0.57 26.15 -10.79
C HIS A 164 0.49 27.52 -10.09
N ASP A 165 -0.51 27.71 -9.24
CA ASP A 165 -0.77 29.01 -8.61
C ASP A 165 -0.17 29.10 -7.20
N LYS A 166 0.16 27.97 -6.57
CA LYS A 166 0.76 27.91 -5.23
C LYS A 166 2.15 27.28 -5.21
N LEU A 167 2.25 25.96 -5.36
CA LEU A 167 3.53 25.24 -5.15
C LEU A 167 4.62 25.69 -6.11
N LEU A 168 4.30 25.88 -7.40
CA LEU A 168 5.27 26.34 -8.40
C LEU A 168 5.65 27.82 -8.27
N LYS A 169 5.00 28.60 -7.40
CA LYS A 169 5.44 29.97 -7.05
C LYS A 169 6.56 29.98 -6.03
N LEU A 170 6.82 28.86 -5.35
CA LEU A 170 7.94 28.74 -4.44
C LEU A 170 9.29 28.83 -5.19
N PRO A 171 10.36 29.32 -4.54
CA PRO A 171 11.69 29.36 -5.15
C PRO A 171 12.21 27.98 -5.57
N ASP A 172 12.98 27.95 -6.66
CA ASP A 172 13.44 26.70 -7.29
C ASP A 172 14.28 25.79 -6.39
N TYR A 173 14.95 26.38 -5.40
CA TYR A 173 15.81 25.67 -4.44
C TYR A 173 15.05 25.02 -3.29
N VAL A 174 13.75 25.29 -3.14
CA VAL A 174 12.93 24.71 -2.06
C VAL A 174 12.85 23.20 -2.26
N GLU A 175 13.26 22.45 -1.24
CA GLU A 175 13.18 20.98 -1.24
C GLU A 175 11.72 20.51 -1.18
N VAL A 176 11.41 19.43 -1.89
CA VAL A 176 10.09 18.82 -1.95
C VAL A 176 10.11 17.51 -1.16
N TYR A 177 9.22 17.38 -0.18
CA TYR A 177 9.06 16.21 0.69
C TYR A 177 7.64 15.60 0.52
N PRO A 178 7.48 14.61 -0.37
CA PRO A 178 6.19 13.96 -0.58
C PRO A 178 5.83 12.93 0.49
N ALA A 179 4.55 12.60 0.65
CA ALA A 179 4.11 11.52 1.53
C ALA A 179 4.23 10.13 0.88
N HIS A 180 4.40 10.04 -0.44
CA HIS A 180 4.61 8.75 -1.13
C HIS A 180 5.76 8.75 -2.13
N GLY A 181 6.22 7.55 -2.48
CA GLY A 181 7.22 7.31 -3.51
C GLY A 181 6.90 6.10 -4.39
N ALA A 182 7.89 5.68 -5.18
CA ALA A 182 7.74 4.53 -6.09
C ALA A 182 7.17 3.28 -5.38
N GLY A 183 6.10 2.74 -5.96
CA GLY A 183 5.38 1.57 -5.45
C GLY A 183 4.01 1.87 -4.84
N SER A 184 3.70 3.14 -4.53
CA SER A 184 2.37 3.54 -4.04
C SER A 184 1.33 3.62 -5.17
N LEU A 185 0.07 3.42 -4.81
CA LEU A 185 -1.10 3.53 -5.70
C LEU A 185 -1.72 4.94 -5.70
N CYS A 186 -1.17 5.88 -4.92
CA CYS A 186 -1.63 7.28 -4.84
C CYS A 186 -1.15 8.15 -6.03
N GLY A 187 -0.23 7.65 -6.85
CA GLY A 187 0.24 8.28 -8.08
C GLY A 187 0.37 7.26 -9.21
N ARG A 188 0.57 7.71 -10.46
CA ARG A 188 0.68 6.85 -11.64
C ARG A 188 2.06 6.22 -11.79
N ALA A 189 3.11 7.03 -11.66
CA ALA A 189 4.49 6.66 -12.00
C ALA A 189 5.52 7.47 -11.20
N MET A 190 5.46 7.36 -9.87
CA MET A 190 6.39 8.06 -8.97
C MET A 190 7.83 7.57 -9.12
N GLY A 191 8.77 8.51 -9.05
CA GLY A 191 10.21 8.25 -9.02
C GLY A 191 10.66 7.55 -7.74
N ALA A 192 11.77 6.81 -7.82
CA ALA A 192 12.33 6.09 -6.69
C ALA A 192 13.11 6.97 -5.69
N LYS A 193 13.37 8.24 -6.05
CA LYS A 193 13.94 9.21 -5.11
C LYS A 193 12.86 9.71 -4.15
N TRP A 194 13.21 9.88 -2.88
CA TRP A 194 12.27 10.34 -1.83
C TRP A 194 12.14 11.87 -1.71
N ARG A 195 12.99 12.63 -2.40
CA ARG A 195 12.97 14.10 -2.39
C ARG A 195 13.43 14.67 -3.73
N SER A 196 12.98 15.87 -4.01
CA SER A 196 13.34 16.67 -5.19
C SER A 196 13.41 18.16 -4.83
N THR A 197 13.34 19.05 -5.80
CA THR A 197 13.15 20.49 -5.59
C THR A 197 12.06 21.04 -6.49
N ILE A 198 11.47 22.17 -6.10
CA ILE A 198 10.45 22.85 -6.91
C ILE A 198 10.99 23.16 -8.32
N GLY A 199 12.26 23.59 -8.44
CA GLY A 199 12.88 23.88 -9.74
C GLY A 199 13.02 22.63 -10.63
N TYR A 200 13.40 21.49 -10.05
CA TYR A 200 13.55 20.25 -10.82
C TYR A 200 12.19 19.72 -11.29
N GLU A 201 11.20 19.67 -10.40
CA GLU A 201 9.85 19.22 -10.76
C GLU A 201 9.21 20.15 -11.80
N ARG A 202 9.39 21.47 -11.69
CA ARG A 202 8.88 22.43 -12.69
C ARG A 202 9.38 22.14 -14.10
N LEU A 203 10.62 21.67 -14.24
CA LEU A 203 11.27 21.41 -15.53
C LEU A 203 11.00 20.01 -16.07
N PHE A 204 10.89 19.00 -15.21
CA PHE A 204 10.98 17.59 -15.62
C PHE A 204 9.79 16.72 -15.18
N ASN A 205 8.91 17.20 -14.32
CA ASN A 205 7.68 16.49 -14.00
C ASN A 205 6.72 16.59 -15.19
N SER A 206 6.33 15.45 -15.75
CA SER A 206 5.53 15.37 -16.98
C SER A 206 4.16 16.01 -16.81
N ALA A 207 3.50 15.82 -15.67
CA ALA A 207 2.21 16.42 -15.38
C ALA A 207 2.28 17.95 -15.36
N LEU A 208 3.39 18.52 -14.86
CA LEU A 208 3.62 19.97 -14.82
C LEU A 208 3.97 20.59 -16.18
N GLN A 209 4.25 19.76 -17.18
CA GLN A 209 4.48 20.22 -18.56
C GLN A 209 3.17 20.48 -19.31
N ILE A 210 2.06 19.88 -18.88
CA ILE A 210 0.74 20.07 -19.47
C ILE A 210 0.24 21.47 -19.13
N LYS A 211 0.16 22.37 -20.11
CA LYS A 211 -0.18 23.78 -19.88
C LYS A 211 -1.68 24.04 -19.96
N ASP A 212 -2.40 23.32 -20.82
CA ASP A 212 -3.85 23.44 -20.89
C ASP A 212 -4.50 22.71 -19.71
N LYS A 213 -5.41 23.39 -19.01
CA LYS A 213 -6.08 22.84 -17.84
C LYS A 213 -7.01 21.67 -18.20
N SER A 214 -7.66 21.73 -19.36
CA SER A 214 -8.59 20.67 -19.79
C SER A 214 -7.81 19.41 -20.14
N GLU A 215 -6.69 19.55 -20.86
CA GLU A 215 -5.75 18.45 -21.14
C GLU A 215 -5.17 17.85 -19.84
N PHE A 216 -4.86 18.69 -18.85
CA PHE A 216 -4.37 18.22 -17.55
C PHE A 216 -5.43 17.38 -16.82
N ILE A 217 -6.68 17.86 -16.77
CA ILE A 217 -7.81 17.13 -16.17
C ILE A 217 -7.98 15.79 -16.87
N GLU A 218 -8.11 15.80 -18.19
CA GLU A 218 -8.29 14.60 -19.00
C GLU A 218 -7.19 13.56 -18.73
N SER A 219 -5.94 14.01 -18.66
CA SER A 219 -4.80 13.14 -18.39
C SER A 219 -4.87 12.43 -17.02
N LEU A 220 -5.55 13.01 -16.02
CA LEU A 220 -5.63 12.48 -14.65
C LEU A 220 -6.96 11.80 -14.34
N THR A 221 -7.91 11.81 -15.28
CA THR A 221 -9.24 11.20 -15.11
C THR A 221 -9.51 10.06 -16.09
N GLN A 222 -8.68 9.90 -17.13
CA GLN A 222 -8.78 8.79 -18.09
C GLN A 222 -7.65 7.77 -17.89
N ASP A 223 -7.96 6.49 -18.16
CA ASP A 223 -7.02 5.35 -18.12
C ASP A 223 -6.25 5.18 -16.79
N MET A 224 -6.86 5.61 -15.68
CA MET A 224 -6.27 5.50 -14.36
C MET A 224 -6.27 4.05 -13.85
N PRO A 225 -5.21 3.61 -13.14
CA PRO A 225 -5.21 2.30 -12.50
C PRO A 225 -6.41 2.14 -11.55
N PRO A 226 -6.95 0.93 -11.37
CA PRO A 226 -8.07 0.71 -10.44
C PRO A 226 -7.75 1.26 -9.04
N ALA A 227 -8.71 1.96 -8.44
CA ALA A 227 -8.62 2.43 -7.07
C ALA A 227 -9.05 1.32 -6.11
N PRO A 228 -8.30 1.04 -5.03
CA PRO A 228 -8.73 0.05 -4.05
C PRO A 228 -9.98 0.50 -3.27
N ASP A 229 -10.98 -0.37 -3.14
CA ASP A 229 -12.25 -0.07 -2.46
C ASP A 229 -12.07 0.39 -1.00
N HIS A 230 -10.97 -0.02 -0.37
CA HIS A 230 -10.69 0.30 1.02
C HIS A 230 -10.17 1.72 1.24
N PHE A 231 -9.89 2.46 0.17
CA PHE A 231 -9.30 3.78 0.27
C PHE A 231 -10.23 4.77 1.01
N SER A 232 -11.51 4.76 0.65
CA SER A 232 -12.55 5.54 1.35
C SER A 232 -12.67 5.12 2.82
N ARG A 233 -12.62 3.81 3.10
CA ARG A 233 -12.67 3.26 4.46
C ARG A 233 -11.52 3.75 5.33
N CYS A 234 -10.29 3.74 4.83
CA CYS A 234 -9.13 4.28 5.56
C CYS A 234 -9.26 5.78 5.80
N SER A 235 -9.63 6.57 4.79
CA SER A 235 -9.85 8.01 4.96
C SER A 235 -10.94 8.29 6.01
N ASP A 236 -12.01 7.50 6.05
CA ASP A 236 -13.07 7.62 7.04
C ASP A 236 -12.63 7.22 8.45
N ILE A 237 -11.86 6.13 8.59
CA ILE A 237 -11.22 5.74 9.86
C ILE A 237 -10.33 6.88 10.36
N ASN A 238 -9.50 7.44 9.48
CA ASN A 238 -8.61 8.56 9.78
C ASN A 238 -9.39 9.83 10.14
N ARG A 239 -10.55 10.08 9.53
CA ARG A 239 -11.42 11.22 9.86
C ARG A 239 -12.09 11.08 11.23
N GLN A 240 -12.52 9.87 11.56
CA GLN A 240 -13.19 9.57 12.83
C GLN A 240 -12.21 9.58 14.01
N GLY A 241 -10.95 9.26 13.76
CA GLY A 241 -9.97 8.95 14.79
C GLY A 241 -9.87 7.43 14.93
N PRO A 242 -8.79 6.81 14.43
CA PRO A 242 -8.61 5.38 14.51
C PRO A 242 -8.66 4.85 15.95
N ALA A 243 -9.16 3.62 16.13
CA ALA A 243 -9.04 2.91 17.40
C ALA A 243 -7.56 2.81 17.80
N GLN A 244 -7.25 2.87 19.10
CA GLN A 244 -5.85 2.77 19.53
C GLN A 244 -5.36 1.33 19.38
N LEU A 245 -4.10 1.14 18.96
CA LEU A 245 -3.51 -0.19 18.84
C LEU A 245 -3.52 -0.96 20.17
N ALA A 246 -3.41 -0.24 21.29
CA ALA A 246 -3.46 -0.82 22.63
C ALA A 246 -4.84 -1.38 23.02
N ASP A 247 -5.90 -0.93 22.35
CA ASP A 247 -7.29 -1.34 22.61
C ASP A 247 -7.74 -2.47 21.67
N LEU A 248 -6.93 -2.83 20.67
CA LEU A 248 -7.25 -3.90 19.72
C LEU A 248 -7.15 -5.29 20.38
N ALA A 249 -7.86 -6.26 19.81
CA ALA A 249 -7.80 -7.64 20.26
C ALA A 249 -6.36 -8.17 20.19
N ILE A 250 -5.95 -8.88 21.24
CA ILE A 250 -4.65 -9.53 21.30
C ILE A 250 -4.70 -10.79 20.45
N MET A 251 -3.75 -10.94 19.52
CA MET A 251 -3.58 -12.15 18.74
C MET A 251 -3.04 -13.28 19.62
N GLU A 252 -3.90 -14.24 19.97
CA GLU A 252 -3.53 -15.40 20.79
C GLU A 252 -2.76 -16.48 20.02
N GLU A 253 -1.83 -17.17 20.70
CA GLU A 253 -1.18 -18.38 20.17
C GLU A 253 -2.09 -19.59 20.37
N LEU A 254 -2.46 -20.28 19.29
CA LEU A 254 -3.40 -21.40 19.34
C LEU A 254 -2.71 -22.69 18.91
N SER A 255 -2.77 -23.72 19.76
CA SER A 255 -2.46 -25.08 19.32
C SER A 255 -3.37 -25.50 18.16
N ALA A 256 -2.95 -26.46 17.33
CA ALA A 256 -3.76 -26.96 16.23
C ALA A 256 -5.18 -27.38 16.66
N ALA A 257 -5.31 -28.03 17.83
CA ALA A 257 -6.61 -28.46 18.36
C ALA A 257 -7.51 -27.27 18.72
N MET A 258 -6.95 -26.24 19.38
CA MET A 258 -7.68 -25.02 19.72
C MET A 258 -8.06 -24.23 18.47
N PHE A 259 -7.15 -24.13 17.50
CA PHE A 259 -7.40 -23.48 16.22
C PHE A 259 -8.56 -24.15 15.50
N LYS A 260 -8.54 -25.48 15.37
CA LYS A 260 -9.62 -26.26 14.76
C LYS A 260 -10.95 -26.12 15.50
N GLU A 261 -10.93 -26.04 16.82
CA GLU A 261 -12.14 -25.81 17.61
C GLU A 261 -12.74 -24.43 17.30
N ARG A 262 -11.91 -23.38 17.24
CA ARG A 262 -12.38 -22.03 16.87
C ARG A 262 -13.00 -22.01 15.47
N LEU A 263 -12.44 -22.74 14.50
CA LEU A 263 -12.99 -22.86 13.14
C LEU A 263 -14.41 -23.45 13.05
N ARG A 264 -14.98 -23.98 14.14
CA ARG A 264 -16.39 -24.35 14.18
C ARG A 264 -17.32 -23.14 14.13
N ASN A 265 -16.82 -21.96 14.51
CA ASN A 265 -17.54 -20.72 14.27
C ASN A 265 -17.39 -20.32 12.79
N HIS A 266 -18.50 -20.39 12.06
CA HIS A 266 -18.55 -20.07 10.63
C HIS A 266 -18.35 -18.58 10.31
N ASP A 267 -18.38 -17.70 11.32
CA ASP A 267 -18.12 -16.27 11.16
C ASP A 267 -16.61 -15.92 11.20
N LEU A 268 -15.74 -16.90 11.50
CA LEU A 268 -14.29 -16.71 11.49
C LEU A 268 -13.68 -16.95 10.11
N LEU A 269 -12.76 -16.08 9.73
CA LEU A 269 -11.96 -16.25 8.52
C LEU A 269 -10.61 -16.89 8.85
N VAL A 270 -10.09 -17.68 7.92
CA VAL A 270 -8.69 -18.12 7.95
C VAL A 270 -7.91 -17.32 6.94
N LEU A 271 -6.82 -16.71 7.38
CA LEU A 271 -5.87 -16.02 6.52
C LEU A 271 -4.53 -16.75 6.56
N ASP A 272 -4.10 -17.30 5.43
CA ASP A 272 -2.77 -17.88 5.27
C ASP A 272 -1.82 -16.88 4.62
N THR A 273 -0.72 -16.60 5.31
CA THR A 273 0.26 -15.58 4.92
C THR A 273 1.61 -16.13 4.49
N ARG A 274 1.72 -17.47 4.43
CA ARG A 274 2.94 -18.15 4.00
C ARG A 274 3.14 -17.95 2.50
N SER A 275 4.31 -18.35 2.00
CA SER A 275 4.60 -18.24 0.56
C SER A 275 3.57 -18.98 -0.30
N TYR A 276 3.32 -18.52 -1.53
CA TYR A 276 2.40 -19.22 -2.44
C TYR A 276 2.83 -20.68 -2.72
N HIS A 277 4.13 -21.00 -2.63
CA HIS A 277 4.62 -22.37 -2.70
C HIS A 277 4.16 -23.22 -1.51
N ALA A 278 4.26 -22.65 -0.30
CA ALA A 278 3.86 -23.34 0.93
C ALA A 278 2.34 -23.50 1.02
N TYR A 279 1.58 -22.47 0.63
CA TYR A 279 0.11 -22.54 0.52
C TYR A 279 -0.31 -23.60 -0.49
N ALA A 280 0.30 -23.61 -1.68
CA ALA A 280 -0.04 -24.58 -2.72
C ALA A 280 0.26 -26.02 -2.30
N GLY A 281 1.38 -26.25 -1.59
CA GLY A 281 1.72 -27.57 -1.06
C GLY A 281 0.65 -28.11 -0.12
N GLN A 282 0.36 -27.40 0.97
CA GLN A 282 -0.69 -27.74 1.92
C GLN A 282 -1.23 -26.49 2.65
N HIS A 283 -2.55 -26.34 2.70
CA HIS A 283 -3.25 -25.27 3.43
C HIS A 283 -4.55 -25.77 4.08
N ILE A 284 -5.19 -24.93 4.89
CA ILE A 284 -6.52 -25.18 5.48
C ILE A 284 -7.59 -24.81 4.45
N ALA A 285 -8.49 -25.73 4.13
CA ALA A 285 -9.55 -25.52 3.13
C ALA A 285 -10.38 -24.25 3.43
N GLY A 286 -10.62 -23.42 2.42
CA GLY A 286 -11.40 -22.19 2.53
C GLY A 286 -10.62 -21.00 3.10
N ALA A 287 -9.31 -21.13 3.34
CA ALA A 287 -8.47 -20.01 3.74
C ALA A 287 -8.31 -18.98 2.61
N TRP A 288 -8.31 -17.71 2.98
CA TRP A 288 -7.78 -16.64 2.15
C TRP A 288 -6.26 -16.77 2.08
N HIS A 289 -5.67 -16.55 0.90
CA HIS A 289 -4.22 -16.54 0.75
C HIS A 289 -3.68 -15.15 0.39
N LEU A 290 -2.80 -14.62 1.24
CA LEU A 290 -2.06 -13.39 0.96
C LEU A 290 -0.60 -13.58 1.36
N ASP A 291 0.26 -13.87 0.38
CA ASP A 291 1.69 -14.05 0.61
C ASP A 291 2.30 -12.82 1.28
N LEU A 292 2.83 -12.98 2.50
CA LEU A 292 3.47 -11.91 3.26
C LEU A 292 4.72 -11.38 2.57
N ASN A 293 5.30 -12.09 1.60
CA ASN A 293 6.40 -11.56 0.80
C ASN A 293 5.90 -10.71 -0.38
N GLY A 294 4.62 -10.78 -0.74
CA GLY A 294 4.02 -9.93 -1.78
C GLY A 294 3.56 -8.56 -1.27
N ASN A 295 2.68 -7.90 -2.04
CA ASN A 295 2.04 -6.65 -1.62
C ASN A 295 0.87 -6.90 -0.64
N PHE A 296 1.19 -7.54 0.48
CA PHE A 296 0.24 -7.95 1.51
C PHE A 296 -0.71 -6.82 1.97
N PRO A 297 -0.26 -5.63 2.43
CA PRO A 297 -1.16 -4.64 3.03
C PRO A 297 -2.20 -4.12 2.02
N THR A 298 -1.79 -3.81 0.79
CA THR A 298 -2.73 -3.34 -0.24
C THR A 298 -3.86 -4.35 -0.49
N PHE A 299 -3.52 -5.62 -0.66
CA PHE A 299 -4.55 -6.64 -0.91
C PHE A 299 -5.32 -7.01 0.35
N ALA A 300 -4.69 -7.04 1.53
CA ALA A 300 -5.38 -7.24 2.80
C ALA A 300 -6.46 -6.19 3.02
N GLY A 301 -6.14 -4.91 2.82
CA GLY A 301 -7.11 -3.82 2.93
C GLY A 301 -8.25 -3.96 1.92
N TRP A 302 -7.94 -4.38 0.69
CA TRP A 302 -8.88 -4.41 -0.44
C TRP A 302 -9.83 -5.60 -0.42
N VAL A 303 -9.33 -6.81 -0.10
CA VAL A 303 -10.11 -8.05 -0.31
C VAL A 303 -10.63 -8.68 0.96
N LEU A 304 -10.01 -8.43 2.12
CA LEU A 304 -10.44 -9.06 3.37
C LEU A 304 -11.64 -8.33 3.97
N PRO A 305 -12.67 -9.08 4.41
CA PRO A 305 -13.70 -8.55 5.29
C PRO A 305 -13.09 -8.02 6.60
N THR A 306 -13.66 -6.94 7.14
CA THR A 306 -13.06 -6.21 8.28
C THR A 306 -13.92 -6.22 9.54
N ASP A 307 -15.12 -6.76 9.42
CA ASP A 307 -16.10 -7.02 10.46
C ASP A 307 -15.99 -8.44 11.04
N ASN A 308 -15.31 -9.35 10.34
CA ASN A 308 -15.03 -10.70 10.82
C ASN A 308 -13.75 -10.78 11.67
N ASP A 309 -13.76 -11.69 12.64
CA ASP A 309 -12.53 -12.12 13.30
C ASP A 309 -11.71 -13.02 12.36
N ILE A 310 -10.39 -12.91 12.42
CA ILE A 310 -9.45 -13.60 11.54
C ILE A 310 -8.52 -14.47 12.40
N LEU A 311 -8.39 -15.73 12.01
CA LEU A 311 -7.34 -16.63 12.47
C LEU A 311 -6.23 -16.73 11.43
N LEU A 312 -4.99 -16.54 11.88
CA LEU A 312 -3.83 -16.41 11.02
C LEU A 312 -3.03 -17.71 10.93
N VAL A 313 -2.62 -18.08 9.72
CA VAL A 313 -1.60 -19.11 9.46
C VAL A 313 -0.36 -18.41 8.93
N ALA A 314 0.77 -18.65 9.57
CA ALA A 314 2.08 -18.11 9.22
C ALA A 314 3.16 -19.16 9.46
N ASP A 315 4.40 -18.91 9.00
CA ASP A 315 5.51 -19.85 9.18
C ASP A 315 5.94 -19.96 10.66
N ASP A 316 5.88 -18.85 11.39
CA ASP A 316 6.23 -18.75 12.81
C ASP A 316 5.55 -17.53 13.47
N TYR A 317 5.71 -17.38 14.78
CA TYR A 317 5.15 -16.26 15.56
C TYR A 317 5.65 -14.89 15.08
N LYS A 318 6.91 -14.77 14.66
CA LYS A 318 7.47 -13.49 14.20
C LYS A 318 6.83 -13.05 12.89
N LYS A 319 6.58 -14.00 11.98
CA LYS A 319 5.83 -13.78 10.73
C LYS A 319 4.36 -13.48 11.01
N ALA A 320 3.76 -14.15 12.00
CA ALA A 320 2.39 -13.86 12.44
C ALA A 320 2.27 -12.41 12.93
N LEU A 321 3.18 -11.97 13.82
CA LEU A 321 3.21 -10.60 14.31
C LEU A 321 3.42 -9.58 13.17
N GLN A 322 4.33 -9.88 12.24
CA GLN A 322 4.58 -9.04 11.07
C GLN A 322 3.32 -8.89 10.19
N ALA A 323 2.62 -9.98 9.91
CA ALA A 323 1.36 -9.95 9.16
C ALA A 323 0.28 -9.15 9.90
N ASN A 324 0.14 -9.36 11.21
CA ASN A 324 -0.81 -8.61 12.04
C ASN A 324 -0.54 -7.10 12.00
N THR A 325 0.72 -6.68 12.18
CA THR A 325 1.09 -5.26 12.07
C THR A 325 0.77 -4.69 10.68
N TRP A 326 1.01 -5.43 9.60
CA TRP A 326 0.67 -4.96 8.25
C TRP A 326 -0.83 -4.88 8.01
N ALA A 327 -1.61 -5.79 8.57
CA ALA A 327 -3.07 -5.78 8.48
C ALA A 327 -3.66 -4.58 9.22
N GLN A 328 -3.18 -4.30 10.44
CA GLN A 328 -3.59 -3.14 11.24
C GLN A 328 -3.26 -1.80 10.58
N ARG A 329 -2.16 -1.73 9.79
CA ARG A 329 -1.82 -0.54 9.01
C ARG A 329 -2.86 -0.19 7.95
N VAL A 330 -3.70 -1.12 7.53
CA VAL A 330 -4.76 -0.91 6.52
C VAL A 330 -6.16 -1.15 7.08
N GLY A 331 -6.30 -1.05 8.41
CA GLY A 331 -7.58 -1.16 9.11
C GLY A 331 -8.17 -2.58 9.11
N VAL A 332 -7.33 -3.60 8.98
CA VAL A 332 -7.71 -5.00 9.24
C VAL A 332 -7.24 -5.33 10.65
N ASP A 333 -8.06 -4.94 11.62
CA ASP A 333 -7.69 -4.88 13.05
C ASP A 333 -8.07 -6.14 13.85
N ARG A 334 -8.82 -7.07 13.25
CA ARG A 334 -9.47 -8.20 13.94
C ARG A 334 -8.76 -9.54 13.79
N ILE A 335 -7.42 -9.55 13.77
CA ILE A 335 -6.66 -10.81 13.83
C ILE A 335 -6.56 -11.23 15.30
N VAL A 336 -7.37 -12.22 15.68
CA VAL A 336 -7.60 -12.62 17.09
C VAL A 336 -6.80 -13.85 17.52
N GLY A 337 -6.12 -14.52 16.59
CA GLY A 337 -5.25 -15.64 16.93
C GLY A 337 -4.43 -16.14 15.76
N TYR A 338 -3.40 -16.93 16.04
CA TYR A 338 -2.57 -17.58 15.03
C TYR A 338 -2.34 -19.06 15.35
N LEU A 339 -2.09 -19.87 14.31
CA LEU A 339 -1.76 -21.28 14.43
C LEU A 339 -0.32 -21.48 14.86
N ASP A 340 -0.11 -21.85 16.12
CA ASP A 340 1.22 -22.18 16.63
C ASP A 340 1.78 -23.44 15.98
N GLY A 341 3.05 -23.37 15.58
CA GLY A 341 3.73 -24.39 14.76
C GLY A 341 3.23 -24.50 13.31
N GLY A 342 2.35 -23.61 12.86
CA GLY A 342 1.89 -23.50 11.48
C GLY A 342 1.27 -24.79 10.92
N MET A 343 1.34 -24.94 9.59
CA MET A 343 0.77 -26.13 8.93
C MET A 343 1.46 -27.44 9.31
N SER A 344 2.71 -27.40 9.77
CA SER A 344 3.39 -28.58 10.30
C SER A 344 2.66 -29.12 11.53
N ALA A 345 2.31 -28.26 12.49
CA ALA A 345 1.53 -28.66 13.66
C ALA A 345 0.13 -29.16 13.28
N TRP A 346 -0.52 -28.51 12.31
CA TRP A 346 -1.82 -28.95 11.79
C TRP A 346 -1.76 -30.36 11.19
N ALA A 347 -0.75 -30.63 10.37
CA ALA A 347 -0.55 -31.93 9.74
C ALA A 347 -0.17 -33.01 10.77
N VAL A 348 0.71 -32.72 11.72
CA VAL A 348 1.08 -33.63 12.81
C VAL A 348 -0.14 -34.00 13.68
N ALA A 349 -1.06 -33.06 13.88
CA ALA A 349 -2.33 -33.31 14.57
C ALA A 349 -3.32 -34.19 13.75
N GLY A 350 -2.96 -34.59 12.53
CA GLY A 350 -3.78 -35.46 11.67
C GLY A 350 -4.99 -34.76 11.07
N PHE A 351 -4.98 -33.43 10.99
CA PHE A 351 -6.09 -32.66 10.45
C PHE A 351 -6.03 -32.55 8.92
N ARG A 352 -7.20 -32.44 8.30
CA ARG A 352 -7.34 -32.41 6.84
C ARG A 352 -6.71 -31.15 6.28
N THR A 353 -6.00 -31.30 5.18
CA THR A 353 -5.44 -30.20 4.38
C THR A 353 -6.06 -30.20 2.99
N SER A 354 -5.97 -29.05 2.34
CA SER A 354 -6.15 -28.86 0.90
C SER A 354 -4.81 -28.51 0.25
N GLY A 355 -4.77 -28.47 -1.07
CA GLY A 355 -3.60 -28.07 -1.84
C GLY A 355 -4.04 -27.48 -3.18
N LEU A 356 -3.17 -26.67 -3.76
CA LEU A 356 -3.37 -26.01 -5.05
C LEU A 356 -2.33 -26.54 -6.05
N LYS A 357 -2.76 -26.80 -7.29
CA LYS A 357 -1.82 -27.24 -8.31
C LYS A 357 -0.95 -26.07 -8.75
N LEU A 358 0.35 -26.17 -8.50
CA LEU A 358 1.33 -25.18 -8.95
C LEU A 358 2.04 -25.74 -10.18
N ILE A 359 2.03 -24.98 -11.28
CA ILE A 359 2.67 -25.37 -12.56
C ILE A 359 3.74 -24.38 -12.97
N SER A 360 4.72 -24.86 -13.73
CA SER A 360 5.78 -24.03 -14.30
C SER A 360 5.32 -23.27 -15.54
N ALA A 361 6.17 -22.36 -16.02
CA ALA A 361 5.96 -21.69 -17.31
C ALA A 361 5.97 -22.68 -18.49
N GLU A 362 6.80 -23.73 -18.42
CA GLU A 362 6.90 -24.77 -19.45
C GLU A 362 5.63 -25.62 -19.48
N ASP A 363 5.13 -26.05 -18.31
CA ASP A 363 3.87 -26.79 -18.19
C ASP A 363 2.69 -25.98 -18.78
N LEU A 364 2.60 -24.69 -18.47
CA LEU A 364 1.59 -23.81 -19.07
C LEU A 364 1.74 -23.74 -20.60
N HIS A 365 2.97 -23.62 -21.11
CA HIS A 365 3.23 -23.57 -22.55
C HIS A 365 2.81 -24.86 -23.25
N ASP A 366 3.09 -26.02 -22.65
CA ASP A 366 2.69 -27.32 -23.15
C ASP A 366 1.17 -27.49 -23.13
N MET A 367 0.48 -26.98 -22.10
CA MET A 367 -0.99 -26.96 -22.06
C MET A 367 -1.58 -26.13 -23.22
N ILE A 368 -1.01 -24.95 -23.49
CA ILE A 368 -1.44 -24.05 -24.57
C ILE A 368 -1.21 -24.70 -25.94
N THR A 369 -0.01 -25.23 -26.18
CA THR A 369 0.38 -25.77 -27.50
C THR A 369 -0.19 -27.17 -27.76
N GLY A 370 -0.43 -27.94 -26.71
CA GLY A 370 -1.07 -29.25 -26.76
C GLY A 370 -2.58 -29.21 -27.00
N GLY A 371 -3.21 -28.02 -26.99
CA GLY A 371 -4.65 -27.85 -27.25
C GLY A 371 -5.55 -28.32 -26.12
N THR A 372 -5.07 -28.26 -24.88
CA THR A 372 -5.88 -28.57 -23.69
C THR A 372 -7.02 -27.55 -23.57
N ASP A 373 -8.27 -27.99 -23.29
CA ASP A 373 -9.39 -27.07 -23.03
C ASP A 373 -9.33 -26.60 -21.55
N PHE A 374 -8.96 -25.34 -21.34
CA PHE A 374 -8.93 -24.69 -20.03
C PHE A 374 -9.17 -23.18 -20.17
N VAL A 375 -9.49 -22.53 -19.07
CA VAL A 375 -9.59 -21.07 -18.98
C VAL A 375 -8.26 -20.52 -18.49
N LEU A 376 -7.59 -19.69 -19.29
CA LEU A 376 -6.45 -18.91 -18.84
C LEU A 376 -6.92 -17.57 -18.28
N LEU A 377 -6.72 -17.36 -16.97
CA LEU A 377 -7.16 -16.17 -16.26
C LEU A 377 -5.97 -15.32 -15.84
N ASP A 378 -5.85 -14.15 -16.45
CA ASP A 378 -4.86 -13.14 -16.07
C ASP A 378 -5.44 -12.19 -15.02
N VAL A 379 -4.89 -12.25 -13.81
CA VAL A 379 -5.39 -11.48 -12.66
C VAL A 379 -4.63 -10.18 -12.40
N ARG A 380 -3.82 -9.72 -13.37
CA ARG A 380 -3.13 -8.43 -13.30
C ARG A 380 -4.06 -7.25 -13.56
N ALA A 381 -3.57 -6.04 -13.27
CA ALA A 381 -4.30 -4.82 -13.59
C ALA A 381 -4.46 -4.66 -15.12
N PRO A 382 -5.51 -3.97 -15.60
CA PRO A 382 -5.78 -3.81 -17.04
C PRO A 382 -4.59 -3.25 -17.84
N LEU A 383 -3.84 -2.29 -17.28
CA LEU A 383 -2.66 -1.73 -17.93
C LEU A 383 -1.53 -2.74 -18.09
N GLU A 384 -1.30 -3.62 -17.10
CA GLU A 384 -0.30 -4.70 -17.22
C GLU A 384 -0.71 -5.72 -18.28
N TYR A 385 -2.01 -6.02 -18.36
CA TYR A 385 -2.57 -6.92 -19.37
C TYR A 385 -2.47 -6.33 -20.78
N ALA A 386 -2.88 -5.06 -20.95
CA ALA A 386 -2.78 -4.32 -22.19
C ALA A 386 -1.33 -4.16 -22.66
N GLU A 387 -0.39 -3.99 -21.72
CA GLU A 387 1.03 -3.90 -22.05
C GLU A 387 1.53 -5.20 -22.67
N ASN A 388 1.24 -6.38 -22.11
CA ASN A 388 1.53 -7.67 -22.72
C ASN A 388 0.76 -8.79 -22.01
N HIS A 389 0.17 -9.74 -22.74
CA HIS A 389 -0.53 -10.90 -22.18
C HIS A 389 -0.39 -12.13 -23.10
N ILE A 390 -0.79 -13.31 -22.58
CA ILE A 390 -0.86 -14.55 -23.36
C ILE A 390 -2.16 -14.56 -24.18
N ASN A 391 -2.08 -14.87 -25.47
CA ASN A 391 -3.23 -14.90 -26.36
C ASN A 391 -4.33 -15.84 -25.83
N GLY A 392 -5.58 -15.36 -25.83
CA GLY A 392 -6.74 -16.12 -25.35
C GLY A 392 -6.98 -16.04 -23.85
N ALA A 393 -6.13 -15.34 -23.09
CA ALA A 393 -6.38 -15.09 -21.68
C ALA A 393 -7.62 -14.19 -21.46
N ILE A 394 -8.33 -14.41 -20.35
CA ILE A 394 -9.38 -13.52 -19.83
C ILE A 394 -8.73 -12.63 -18.77
N ASN A 395 -8.98 -11.31 -18.79
CA ASN A 395 -8.49 -10.41 -17.75
C ASN A 395 -9.58 -10.10 -16.72
N ILE A 396 -9.39 -10.57 -15.49
CA ILE A 396 -10.17 -10.14 -14.32
C ILE A 396 -9.17 -9.84 -13.20
N PRO A 397 -8.90 -8.56 -12.89
CA PRO A 397 -8.00 -8.19 -11.81
C PRO A 397 -8.35 -8.90 -10.51
N VAL A 398 -7.34 -9.32 -9.74
CA VAL A 398 -7.54 -10.23 -8.59
C VAL A 398 -8.57 -9.73 -7.57
N ALA A 399 -8.64 -8.42 -7.31
CA ALA A 399 -9.59 -7.85 -6.37
C ALA A 399 -11.04 -7.95 -6.85
N ASP A 400 -11.24 -7.89 -8.17
CA ASP A 400 -12.55 -7.94 -8.82
C ASP A 400 -13.11 -9.37 -8.85
N LEU A 401 -12.28 -10.40 -8.65
CA LEU A 401 -12.75 -11.79 -8.57
C LEU A 401 -13.75 -12.02 -7.43
N ARG A 402 -13.75 -11.16 -6.41
CA ARG A 402 -14.78 -11.20 -5.35
C ARG A 402 -16.20 -11.07 -5.92
N THR A 403 -16.38 -10.32 -7.01
CA THR A 403 -17.71 -10.04 -7.60
C THR A 403 -17.85 -10.57 -9.03
N ARG A 404 -16.75 -10.76 -9.75
CA ARG A 404 -16.73 -11.18 -11.16
C ARG A 404 -16.37 -12.66 -11.37
N HIS A 405 -16.27 -13.46 -10.30
CA HIS A 405 -16.03 -14.91 -10.42
C HIS A 405 -17.13 -15.64 -11.22
N ASP A 406 -18.36 -15.12 -11.22
CA ASP A 406 -19.48 -15.69 -11.98
C ASP A 406 -19.37 -15.54 -13.50
N GLU A 407 -18.40 -14.75 -13.99
CA GLU A 407 -18.05 -14.71 -15.42
C GLU A 407 -17.33 -15.96 -15.90
N LEU A 408 -16.86 -16.80 -14.97
CA LEU A 408 -16.08 -18.01 -15.23
C LEU A 408 -16.92 -19.27 -15.02
N ASN A 409 -16.66 -20.29 -15.83
CA ASN A 409 -17.30 -21.60 -15.65
C ASN A 409 -16.58 -22.39 -14.55
N ARG A 410 -17.27 -22.67 -13.44
CA ARG A 410 -16.75 -23.38 -12.26
C ARG A 410 -16.35 -24.83 -12.53
N ASP A 411 -16.92 -25.45 -13.55
CA ASP A 411 -16.65 -26.84 -13.95
C ASP A 411 -15.46 -26.97 -14.91
N LYS A 412 -14.94 -25.85 -15.44
CA LYS A 412 -13.76 -25.85 -16.31
C LYS A 412 -12.48 -25.67 -15.50
N THR A 413 -11.44 -26.39 -15.92
CA THR A 413 -10.07 -26.15 -15.44
C THR A 413 -9.70 -24.68 -15.64
N THR A 414 -9.29 -24.02 -14.56
CA THR A 414 -8.92 -22.60 -14.58
C THR A 414 -7.47 -22.43 -14.17
N VAL A 415 -6.67 -21.81 -15.04
CA VAL A 415 -5.24 -21.58 -14.84
C VAL A 415 -5.02 -20.08 -14.63
N LEU A 416 -4.55 -19.71 -13.44
CA LEU A 416 -4.36 -18.31 -13.06
C LEU A 416 -2.91 -17.90 -13.23
N ILE A 417 -2.73 -16.73 -13.84
CA ILE A 417 -1.43 -16.11 -14.02
C ILE A 417 -1.47 -14.65 -13.54
N CYS A 418 -0.38 -14.21 -12.92
CA CYS A 418 -0.16 -12.80 -12.65
C CYS A 418 1.27 -12.39 -13.06
N SER A 419 1.85 -11.33 -12.49
CA SER A 419 3.25 -10.99 -12.79
C SER A 419 4.23 -12.07 -12.30
N SER A 420 4.07 -12.57 -11.07
CA SER A 420 5.08 -13.41 -10.39
C SER A 420 4.56 -14.62 -9.61
N GLY A 421 3.24 -14.88 -9.64
CA GLY A 421 2.59 -15.99 -8.93
C GLY A 421 1.82 -15.61 -7.65
N ASN A 422 2.13 -14.46 -7.04
CA ASN A 422 1.51 -14.04 -5.76
C ASN A 422 0.01 -13.71 -5.89
N ARG A 423 -0.35 -12.79 -6.81
CA ARG A 423 -1.76 -12.37 -7.02
C ARG A 423 -2.62 -13.50 -7.56
N SER A 424 -2.04 -14.38 -8.37
CA SER A 424 -2.75 -15.57 -8.89
C SER A 424 -3.01 -16.61 -7.79
N SER A 425 -2.16 -16.70 -6.77
CA SER A 425 -2.44 -17.51 -5.57
C SER A 425 -3.60 -16.94 -4.74
N LEU A 426 -3.64 -15.61 -4.53
CA LEU A 426 -4.81 -14.95 -3.93
C LEU A 426 -6.08 -15.23 -4.75
N GLY A 427 -6.01 -15.05 -6.08
CA GLY A 427 -7.12 -15.34 -6.99
C GLY A 427 -7.59 -16.79 -6.86
N ALA A 428 -6.68 -17.75 -6.75
CA ALA A 428 -7.02 -19.15 -6.55
C ALA A 428 -7.77 -19.35 -5.22
N SER A 429 -7.30 -18.75 -4.12
CA SER A 429 -8.01 -18.82 -2.82
C SER A 429 -9.41 -18.19 -2.86
N ILE A 430 -9.63 -17.16 -3.68
CA ILE A 430 -10.96 -16.56 -3.90
C ILE A 430 -11.85 -17.53 -4.69
N LEU A 431 -11.33 -18.13 -5.76
CA LEU A 431 -12.09 -19.08 -6.58
C LEU A 431 -12.41 -20.38 -5.80
N GLU A 432 -11.49 -20.90 -4.98
CA GLU A 432 -11.73 -22.04 -4.10
C GLU A 432 -12.93 -21.80 -3.17
N GLN A 433 -13.04 -20.60 -2.60
CA GLN A 433 -14.19 -20.20 -1.76
C GLN A 433 -15.52 -20.15 -2.54
N HIS A 434 -15.47 -19.95 -3.85
CA HIS A 434 -16.64 -19.91 -4.74
C HIS A 434 -16.89 -21.25 -5.45
N GLY A 435 -16.25 -22.33 -5.00
CA GLY A 435 -16.54 -23.70 -5.43
C GLY A 435 -15.84 -24.15 -6.71
N PHE A 436 -14.84 -23.40 -7.19
CA PHE A 436 -13.96 -23.88 -8.25
C PHE A 436 -13.05 -24.97 -7.68
N VAL A 437 -12.97 -26.11 -8.37
CA VAL A 437 -12.27 -27.30 -7.85
C VAL A 437 -10.97 -27.60 -8.59
N ASP A 438 -10.89 -27.28 -9.89
CA ASP A 438 -9.73 -27.60 -10.72
C ASP A 438 -8.97 -26.33 -11.11
N ILE A 439 -8.23 -25.81 -10.14
CA ILE A 439 -7.50 -24.55 -10.24
C ILE A 439 -6.00 -24.78 -10.26
N TYR A 440 -5.31 -24.04 -11.12
CA TYR A 440 -3.87 -24.03 -11.25
C TYR A 440 -3.33 -22.62 -11.03
N ASN A 441 -2.21 -22.50 -10.32
CA ASN A 441 -1.44 -21.27 -10.23
C ASN A 441 -0.13 -21.43 -11.02
N VAL A 442 0.21 -20.42 -11.82
CA VAL A 442 1.46 -20.41 -12.60
C VAL A 442 2.58 -19.79 -11.78
N ALA A 443 3.54 -20.62 -11.36
CA ALA A 443 4.73 -20.17 -10.63
C ALA A 443 5.56 -19.20 -11.48
N GLY A 444 6.05 -18.12 -10.86
CA GLY A 444 6.82 -17.09 -11.56
C GLY A 444 6.01 -16.20 -12.52
N GLY A 445 4.74 -16.52 -12.77
CA GLY A 445 3.82 -15.71 -13.57
C GLY A 445 4.33 -15.34 -14.97
N MET A 446 3.86 -14.21 -15.49
CA MET A 446 4.30 -13.65 -16.78
C MET A 446 5.80 -13.38 -16.84
N THR A 447 6.43 -13.03 -15.71
CA THR A 447 7.88 -12.84 -15.66
C THR A 447 8.61 -14.15 -15.96
N GLY A 448 8.23 -15.25 -15.30
CA GLY A 448 8.76 -16.58 -15.58
C GLY A 448 8.47 -17.05 -17.00
N TYR A 449 7.24 -16.81 -17.49
CA TYR A 449 6.83 -17.18 -18.85
C TYR A 449 7.63 -16.44 -19.93
N SER A 450 7.93 -15.15 -19.74
CA SER A 450 8.81 -14.40 -20.64
C SER A 450 10.28 -14.83 -20.53
N ALA A 451 10.77 -15.14 -19.34
CA ALA A 451 12.14 -15.59 -19.12
C ALA A 451 12.43 -16.95 -19.79
N ALA A 452 11.41 -17.80 -19.89
CA ALA A 452 11.45 -19.07 -20.62
C ALA A 452 11.40 -18.90 -22.16
N GLY A 453 11.21 -17.67 -22.67
CA GLY A 453 11.23 -17.36 -24.10
C GLY A 453 9.88 -17.55 -24.81
N TYR A 454 8.79 -17.78 -24.09
CA TYR A 454 7.47 -18.03 -24.69
C TYR A 454 6.67 -16.77 -25.02
N THR A 455 7.08 -15.61 -24.49
CA THR A 455 6.51 -14.31 -24.83
C THR A 455 7.54 -13.21 -24.61
N ARG A 456 7.25 -12.00 -25.11
CA ARG A 456 8.08 -10.82 -24.84
C ARG A 456 8.04 -10.43 -23.37
N GLU A 457 9.10 -9.81 -22.90
CA GLU A 457 9.16 -9.28 -21.54
C GLU A 457 8.05 -8.23 -21.32
N CYS A 458 7.27 -8.41 -20.25
CA CYS A 458 6.29 -7.42 -19.81
C CYS A 458 7.00 -6.32 -19.01
N ARG A 459 7.13 -5.11 -19.57
CA ARG A 459 7.93 -4.03 -18.95
C ARG A 459 7.36 -3.56 -17.62
N ALA A 460 6.04 -3.50 -17.52
CA ALA A 460 5.36 -3.21 -16.24
C ALA A 460 5.66 -4.29 -15.20
N CYS A 461 5.67 -5.55 -15.62
CA CYS A 461 5.98 -6.72 -14.81
C CYS A 461 7.46 -6.89 -14.50
N VAL A 462 8.37 -6.13 -15.13
CA VAL A 462 9.83 -6.12 -14.83
C VAL A 462 10.40 -4.83 -14.22
N ASN A 463 9.59 -3.76 -14.07
CA ASN A 463 9.99 -2.50 -13.44
C ASN A 463 10.58 -2.67 -12.01
N PRO A 464 11.86 -2.36 -11.76
CA PRO A 464 12.52 -2.55 -10.45
C PRO A 464 11.98 -1.63 -9.34
N HIS A 465 11.27 -0.57 -9.70
CA HIS A 465 10.67 0.39 -8.79
C HIS A 465 9.14 0.20 -8.63
N GLY A 466 8.57 -0.84 -9.24
CA GLY A 466 7.20 -1.27 -8.97
C GLY A 466 7.10 -2.08 -7.67
N SER A 467 5.91 -2.60 -7.35
CA SER A 467 5.65 -3.45 -6.18
C SER A 467 6.27 -4.85 -6.31
N ARG A 468 7.60 -4.93 -6.39
CA ARG A 468 8.37 -6.19 -6.42
C ARG A 468 8.95 -6.50 -5.06
N TYR A 469 9.15 -7.80 -4.83
CA TYR A 469 9.74 -8.31 -3.61
C TYR A 469 10.79 -9.40 -3.86
N PHE A 470 11.26 -9.54 -5.10
CA PHE A 470 12.33 -10.48 -5.46
C PHE A 470 13.54 -9.72 -5.99
N THR A 471 14.73 -10.12 -5.56
CA THR A 471 16.02 -9.56 -5.97
C THR A 471 16.48 -10.20 -7.28
N ASN A 472 16.71 -9.39 -8.31
CA ASN A 472 17.40 -9.83 -9.53
C ASN A 472 18.90 -9.64 -9.33
N PHE A 473 19.58 -10.60 -8.72
CA PHE A 473 21.05 -10.66 -8.78
C PHE A 473 21.46 -11.38 -10.06
N SER A 474 22.08 -10.64 -10.98
CA SER A 474 22.72 -11.21 -12.19
C SER A 474 24.17 -11.67 -11.93
N GLN A 475 24.74 -11.30 -10.78
CA GLN A 475 26.05 -11.74 -10.34
C GLN A 475 25.92 -12.63 -9.11
N VAL A 476 26.53 -13.81 -9.18
CA VAL A 476 26.79 -14.64 -8.01
C VAL A 476 27.86 -13.92 -7.18
N LEU A 477 27.43 -13.07 -6.24
CA LEU A 477 28.34 -12.58 -5.21
C LEU A 477 28.71 -13.78 -4.34
N LYS A 478 30.02 -14.04 -4.20
CA LYS A 478 30.50 -15.00 -3.21
C LYS A 478 30.04 -14.49 -1.84
N HIS A 479 29.59 -15.38 -0.97
CA HIS A 479 28.90 -15.02 0.28
C HIS A 479 29.70 -14.10 1.24
N TRP A 480 30.98 -13.82 0.96
CA TRP A 480 31.96 -13.29 1.91
C TRP A 480 32.49 -11.88 1.61
N ASP A 481 31.92 -11.10 0.68
CA ASP A 481 32.33 -9.69 0.53
C ASP A 481 31.65 -8.84 1.60
N VAL A 482 32.05 -9.10 2.85
CA VAL A 482 31.89 -8.25 4.01
C VAL A 482 33.29 -7.73 4.33
N GLU A 483 33.62 -6.54 3.82
CA GLU A 483 34.63 -5.66 4.42
C GLU A 483 33.94 -4.45 5.03
#